data_AF-A0A7J2M9C6-F1
#
_entry.id   AF-A0A7J2M9C6-F1
#
_cell.length_a   1.000
_cell.length_b   1.000
_cell.length_c   1.000
_cell.angle_alpha   90.00
_cell.angle_beta   90.00
_cell.angle_gamma   90.00
#
_symmetry.space_group_name_H-M   'P 1'
#
loop_
_entity.id
_entity.type
_entity.pdbx_description
1 polymer ?
#
loop_
_entity_poly.entity_id
_entity_poly.type
_entity_poly.pdbx_seq_one_letter_code
_entity_poly.pdbx_strand_id
1 'polypeptide(L)'
;MKRRYVAAAIPPLFIMLSLSGIGGTIQEPDVATHFSFFDWGIVVVLWNGEEKPLHNISIERIEIGGYVFAGAPTVSSVKELEAHQMCYLATPVFGFGQCVVALTLCYEYGGERYTTEMYGSFMVLGGIVLLLNEW
;
A
#
# COMPACT_ATOMS: atom_id res chain seq x y z
N MET A 1 50.60 -24.07 -0.73
CA MET A 1 49.39 -24.81 -0.30
C MET A 1 48.19 -23.87 -0.38
N LYS A 2 47.17 -24.17 -1.21
CA LYS A 2 45.96 -23.36 -1.43
C LYS A 2 44.77 -23.98 -0.66
N ARG A 3 44.01 -23.19 0.10
CA ARG A 3 42.65 -23.50 0.62
C ARG A 3 41.73 -22.39 0.09
N ARG A 4 40.94 -22.59 -0.96
CA ARG A 4 39.62 -23.27 -1.11
C ARG A 4 38.50 -22.62 -0.30
N TYR A 5 37.79 -21.73 -0.99
CA TYR A 5 36.46 -21.20 -0.66
C TYR A 5 35.40 -22.30 -0.84
N VAL A 6 34.40 -22.33 0.05
CA VAL A 6 33.21 -23.17 -0.09
C VAL A 6 32.07 -22.25 -0.48
N ALA A 7 31.68 -22.29 -1.76
CA ALA A 7 30.39 -21.79 -2.21
C ALA A 7 29.49 -23.02 -2.36
N ALA A 8 28.47 -23.14 -1.52
CA ALA A 8 27.46 -24.19 -1.66
C ALA A 8 26.47 -23.75 -2.75
N ALA A 9 26.54 -24.40 -3.90
CA ALA A 9 25.54 -24.30 -4.95
C ALA A 9 24.37 -25.24 -4.58
N ILE A 10 23.19 -24.67 -4.30
CA ILE A 10 21.94 -25.42 -4.21
C ILE A 10 21.36 -25.44 -5.64
N PRO A 11 21.10 -26.62 -6.22
CA PRO A 11 20.58 -26.72 -7.58
C PRO A 11 19.13 -26.20 -7.66
N PRO A 12 18.72 -25.63 -8.80
CA PRO A 12 17.34 -25.21 -9.00
C PRO A 12 16.44 -26.44 -9.09
N LEU A 13 15.52 -26.59 -8.13
CA LEU A 13 14.50 -27.62 -8.17
C LEU A 13 13.46 -27.21 -9.22
N PHE A 14 13.57 -27.79 -10.42
CA PHE A 14 12.51 -27.83 -11.41
C PHE A 14 11.34 -28.64 -10.86
N ILE A 15 10.18 -28.02 -10.67
CA ILE A 15 8.90 -28.72 -10.61
C ILE A 15 8.11 -28.32 -11.87
N MET A 16 7.98 -29.27 -12.79
CA MET A 16 7.19 -29.12 -14.01
C MET A 16 5.79 -29.71 -13.80
N LEU A 17 4.79 -28.86 -14.07
CA LEU A 17 3.48 -29.12 -14.68
C LEU A 17 2.38 -29.89 -13.92
N SER A 18 1.31 -29.16 -13.65
CA SER A 18 -0.04 -29.59 -14.07
C SER A 18 -0.69 -28.48 -14.90
N LEU A 19 -0.77 -28.69 -16.22
CA LEU A 19 -1.65 -27.93 -17.12
C LEU A 19 -3.08 -28.38 -16.82
N SER A 20 -3.81 -27.55 -16.07
CA SER A 20 -5.24 -27.75 -15.80
C SER A 20 -5.96 -26.44 -16.09
N GLY A 21 -6.73 -26.40 -17.17
CA GLY A 21 -7.78 -25.41 -17.38
C GLY A 21 -7.33 -24.05 -17.91
N ILE A 22 -7.61 -23.79 -19.18
CA ILE A 22 -7.79 -22.43 -19.68
C ILE A 22 -9.00 -21.84 -18.96
N GLY A 23 -8.71 -21.05 -17.94
CA GLY A 23 -9.59 -20.08 -17.30
C GLY A 23 -8.62 -19.11 -16.66
N GLY A 24 -8.43 -17.95 -17.26
CA GLY A 24 -7.51 -16.95 -16.73
C GLY A 24 -7.92 -16.64 -15.30
N THR A 25 -7.22 -17.21 -14.33
CA THR A 25 -7.25 -16.74 -12.96
C THR A 25 -6.59 -15.39 -13.03
N ILE A 26 -7.39 -14.32 -12.98
CA ILE A 26 -6.90 -12.97 -12.75
C ILE A 26 -6.17 -13.06 -11.41
N GLN A 27 -4.85 -13.11 -11.47
CA GLN A 27 -4.01 -13.05 -10.29
C GLN A 27 -4.14 -11.62 -9.77
N GLU A 28 -4.55 -11.48 -8.52
CA GLU A 28 -4.60 -10.17 -7.85
C GLU A 28 -3.20 -9.54 -7.91
N PRO A 29 -3.08 -8.27 -8.30
CA PRO A 29 -1.78 -7.63 -8.50
C PRO A 29 -1.02 -7.51 -7.18
N ASP A 30 0.30 -7.69 -7.24
CA ASP A 30 1.24 -7.53 -6.12
C ASP A 30 1.40 -6.04 -5.79
N VAL A 31 0.46 -5.52 -5.01
CA VAL A 31 0.44 -4.14 -4.54
C VAL A 31 0.45 -4.13 -3.01
N ALA A 32 1.51 -3.58 -2.42
CA ALA A 32 1.60 -3.42 -0.97
C ALA A 32 1.14 -2.02 -0.56
N THR A 33 0.26 -1.93 0.42
CA THR A 33 -0.30 -0.66 0.90
C THR A 33 -0.26 -0.59 2.42
N HIS A 34 0.35 0.47 2.95
CA HIS A 34 0.53 0.65 4.40
C HIS A 34 0.32 2.10 4.81
N PHE A 35 -0.13 2.32 6.03
CA PHE A 35 -0.10 3.65 6.62
C PHE A 35 1.35 4.01 6.97
N SER A 36 1.70 5.28 6.78
CA SER A 36 2.98 5.78 7.28
C SER A 36 2.98 5.77 8.81
N PHE A 37 4.13 5.40 9.38
CA PHE A 37 4.29 5.32 10.82
C PHE A 37 4.20 6.69 11.50
N PHE A 38 4.76 7.74 10.89
CA PHE A 38 4.84 9.06 11.50
C PHE A 38 4.94 10.15 10.43
N ASP A 39 3.93 11.01 10.35
CA ASP A 39 3.83 12.04 9.31
C ASP A 39 2.95 13.24 9.69
N TRP A 40 2.91 14.23 8.79
CA TRP A 40 1.97 15.36 8.89
C TRP A 40 0.64 14.99 8.20
N GLY A 41 -0.31 14.55 9.01
CA GLY A 41 -1.58 14.00 8.53
C GLY A 41 -1.59 12.47 8.41
N ILE A 42 -2.70 11.92 7.90
CA ILE A 42 -2.81 10.50 7.59
C ILE A 42 -2.22 10.29 6.21
N VAL A 43 -1.15 9.49 6.13
CA VAL A 43 -0.46 9.18 4.88
C VAL A 43 -0.54 7.68 4.62
N VAL A 44 -0.91 7.33 3.38
CA VAL A 44 -0.87 5.96 2.86
C VAL A 44 0.26 5.87 1.86
N VAL A 45 1.12 4.88 2.01
CA VAL A 45 2.19 4.52 1.09
C VAL A 45 1.73 3.32 0.28
N LEU A 46 1.86 3.42 -1.04
CA LEU A 46 1.62 2.32 -1.96
C LEU A 46 2.91 1.94 -2.65
N TRP A 47 3.18 0.66 -2.77
CA TRP A 47 4.26 0.09 -3.58
C TRP A 47 3.67 -0.80 -4.68
N ASN A 48 4.07 -0.53 -5.92
CA ASN A 48 3.75 -1.35 -7.07
C ASN A 48 4.81 -2.43 -7.26
N GLY A 49 4.52 -3.69 -6.90
CA GLY A 49 5.40 -4.84 -7.15
C GLY A 49 5.26 -5.43 -8.56
N GLU A 50 4.34 -4.93 -9.37
CA GLU A 50 4.08 -5.42 -10.72
C GLU A 50 5.06 -4.87 -11.76
N GLU A 51 5.19 -5.61 -12.86
CA GLU A 51 5.99 -5.22 -14.05
C GLU A 51 5.30 -4.17 -14.93
N LYS A 52 4.05 -3.81 -14.62
CA LYS A 52 3.24 -2.83 -15.37
C LYS A 52 2.82 -1.68 -14.46
N PRO A 53 2.54 -0.50 -15.03
CA PRO A 53 2.06 0.63 -14.24
C PRO A 53 0.67 0.37 -13.66
N LEU A 54 0.43 0.96 -12.49
CA LEU A 54 -0.90 1.16 -11.91
C LEU A 54 -1.44 2.51 -12.38
N HIS A 55 -2.74 2.59 -12.57
CA HIS A 55 -3.41 3.82 -13.01
C HIS A 55 -4.52 4.25 -12.03
N ASN A 56 -4.87 5.53 -12.08
CA ASN A 56 -6.04 6.10 -11.39
C ASN A 56 -6.11 5.73 -9.90
N ILE A 57 -4.97 5.81 -9.23
CA ILE A 57 -4.84 5.50 -7.80
C ILE A 57 -5.49 6.63 -7.02
N SER A 58 -6.44 6.33 -6.13
CA SER A 58 -7.06 7.35 -5.28
C SER A 58 -7.66 6.82 -4.00
N ILE A 59 -7.78 7.72 -3.01
CA ILE A 59 -8.59 7.50 -1.82
C ILE A 59 -10.05 7.74 -2.20
N GLU A 60 -10.83 6.66 -2.28
CA GLU A 60 -12.26 6.72 -2.60
C GLU A 60 -13.09 7.15 -1.39
N ARG A 61 -12.71 6.65 -0.21
CA ARG A 61 -13.37 6.98 1.07
C ARG A 61 -12.33 7.05 2.18
N ILE A 62 -12.48 8.02 3.06
CA ILE A 62 -11.76 8.08 4.33
C ILE A 62 -12.74 8.47 5.43
N GLU A 63 -12.79 7.65 6.48
CA GLU A 63 -13.60 7.89 7.66
C GLU A 63 -12.70 7.98 8.87
N ILE A 64 -12.89 9.03 9.66
CA ILE A 64 -12.04 9.32 10.81
C ILE A 64 -12.94 9.47 12.02
N GLY A 65 -12.83 8.53 12.95
CA GLY A 65 -13.51 8.55 14.24
C GLY A 65 -12.58 9.05 15.34
N GLY A 66 -12.99 10.07 16.10
CA GLY A 66 -12.23 10.62 17.22
C GLY A 66 -12.36 12.13 17.35
N TYR A 67 -11.58 12.73 18.25
CA TYR A 67 -11.55 14.18 18.49
C TYR A 67 -10.55 14.88 17.56
N VAL A 68 -10.78 14.78 16.24
CA VAL A 68 -9.89 15.35 15.22
C VAL A 68 -10.68 16.08 14.15
N PHE A 69 -10.08 17.11 13.58
CA PHE A 69 -10.57 17.84 12.42
C PHE A 69 -9.82 17.34 11.18
N ALA A 70 -10.56 16.79 10.22
CA ALA A 70 -10.00 16.44 8.93
C ALA A 70 -9.98 17.68 8.02
N GLY A 71 -8.82 17.97 7.43
CA GLY A 71 -8.71 18.92 6.32
C GLY A 71 -9.08 18.26 4.99
N ALA A 72 -9.24 19.07 3.94
CA ALA A 72 -9.38 18.53 2.59
C ALA A 72 -8.11 17.76 2.20
N PRO A 73 -8.21 16.60 1.52
CA PRO A 73 -7.05 15.85 1.07
C PRO A 73 -6.11 16.73 0.23
N THR A 74 -4.83 16.77 0.58
CA THR A 74 -3.81 17.52 -0.17
C THR A 74 -3.35 16.73 -1.39
N VAL A 75 -3.24 15.40 -1.25
CA VAL A 75 -2.92 14.46 -2.34
C VAL A 75 -3.83 13.26 -2.20
N SER A 76 -5.02 13.31 -2.82
CA SER A 76 -5.99 12.21 -2.80
C SER A 76 -5.89 11.25 -3.99
N SER A 77 -5.14 11.61 -5.04
CA SER A 77 -5.03 10.80 -6.24
C SER A 77 -3.68 10.93 -6.94
N VAL A 78 -3.22 9.82 -7.52
CA VAL A 78 -2.07 9.72 -8.40
C VAL A 78 -2.53 9.07 -9.71
N LYS A 79 -2.28 9.74 -10.83
CA LYS A 79 -2.76 9.27 -12.14
C LYS A 79 -2.10 7.97 -12.57
N GLU A 80 -0.81 7.84 -12.31
CA GLU A 80 0.00 6.70 -12.74
C GLU A 80 1.14 6.46 -11.75
N LEU A 81 1.41 5.19 -11.46
CA LEU A 81 2.57 4.72 -10.71
C LEU A 81 3.28 3.67 -11.56
N GLU A 82 4.53 3.93 -11.95
CA GLU A 82 5.29 3.02 -12.79
C GLU A 82 5.59 1.69 -12.08
N ALA A 83 6.07 0.70 -12.83
CA ALA A 83 6.50 -0.58 -12.30
C ALA A 83 7.60 -0.42 -11.24
N HIS A 84 7.52 -1.20 -10.16
CA HIS A 84 8.51 -1.22 -9.06
C HIS A 84 8.72 0.13 -8.33
N GLN A 85 7.75 1.05 -8.41
CA GLN A 85 7.81 2.36 -7.76
C GLN A 85 6.86 2.47 -6.55
N MET A 86 7.06 3.55 -5.78
CA MET A 86 6.22 3.90 -4.63
C MET A 86 5.57 5.27 -4.83
N CYS A 87 4.35 5.42 -4.34
CA CYS A 87 3.71 6.72 -4.19
C CYS A 87 3.08 6.88 -2.81
N TYR A 88 2.62 8.09 -2.52
CA TYR A 88 1.92 8.40 -1.28
C TYR A 88 0.66 9.20 -1.56
N LEU A 89 -0.37 8.95 -0.76
CA LEU A 89 -1.60 9.73 -0.68
C LEU A 89 -1.71 10.29 0.73
N ALA A 90 -2.10 11.56 0.85
CA ALA A 90 -2.06 12.28 2.12
C ALA A 90 -3.36 13.05 2.38
N THR A 91 -3.93 12.81 3.56
CA THR A 91 -5.06 13.57 4.10
C THR A 91 -4.61 14.33 5.34
N PRO A 92 -4.53 15.67 5.29
CA PRO A 92 -4.15 16.46 6.46
C PRO A 92 -5.22 16.30 7.54
N VAL A 93 -4.78 16.06 8.76
CA VAL A 93 -5.61 16.06 9.96
C VAL A 93 -4.99 16.96 11.00
N PHE A 94 -5.83 17.60 11.79
CA PHE A 94 -5.43 18.41 12.92
C PHE A 94 -6.29 18.09 14.13
N GLY A 95 -5.68 17.88 15.29
CA GLY A 95 -6.42 17.58 16.50
C GLY A 95 -5.53 17.19 17.66
N PHE A 96 -6.15 16.60 18.68
CA PHE A 96 -5.43 16.10 19.83
C PHE A 96 -6.09 14.84 20.37
N GLY A 97 -5.31 13.78 20.52
CA GLY A 97 -5.74 12.50 21.07
C GLY A 97 -5.76 11.38 20.04
N GLN A 98 -6.39 10.27 20.40
CA GLN A 98 -6.47 9.09 19.53
C GLN A 98 -7.59 9.22 18.50
N CYS A 99 -7.35 8.69 17.31
CA CYS A 99 -8.38 8.48 16.30
C CYS A 99 -8.26 7.09 15.66
N VAL A 100 -9.36 6.65 15.06
CA VAL A 100 -9.43 5.46 14.21
C VAL A 100 -9.76 5.91 12.81
N VAL A 101 -9.08 5.33 11.83
CA VAL A 101 -9.25 5.62 10.42
C VAL A 101 -9.66 4.35 9.70
N ALA A 102 -10.71 4.45 8.88
CA ALA A 102 -11.03 3.47 7.85
C ALA A 102 -10.83 4.14 6.49
N LEU A 103 -10.04 3.53 5.62
CA LEU A 103 -9.69 4.07 4.32
C LEU A 103 -9.96 3.04 3.22
N THR A 104 -10.63 3.48 2.17
CA THR A 104 -10.86 2.70 0.96
C THR A 104 -10.00 3.30 -0.14
N LEU A 105 -9.02 2.53 -0.59
CA LEU A 105 -8.12 2.86 -1.69
C LEU A 105 -8.60 2.15 -2.95
N CYS A 106 -8.57 2.82 -4.09
CA CYS A 106 -8.79 2.19 -5.38
C CYS A 106 -7.64 2.45 -6.35
N TYR A 107 -7.41 1.52 -7.26
CA TYR A 107 -6.45 1.65 -8.35
C TYR A 107 -6.85 0.75 -9.53
N GLU A 108 -6.30 1.01 -10.71
CA GLU A 108 -6.53 0.22 -11.91
C GLU A 108 -5.26 -0.52 -12.33
N TYR A 109 -5.41 -1.81 -12.64
CA TYR A 109 -4.35 -2.66 -13.16
C TYR A 109 -4.91 -3.55 -14.27
N GLY A 110 -4.23 -3.64 -15.41
CA GLY A 110 -4.66 -4.49 -16.53
C GLY A 110 -6.03 -4.15 -17.13
N GLY A 111 -6.56 -2.94 -16.88
CA GLY A 111 -7.90 -2.51 -17.31
C GLY A 111 -9.03 -2.86 -16.34
N GLU A 112 -8.70 -3.44 -15.18
CA GLU A 112 -9.64 -3.73 -14.11
C GLU A 112 -9.38 -2.83 -12.91
N ARG A 113 -10.45 -2.52 -12.17
CA ARG A 113 -10.39 -1.70 -10.96
C ARG A 113 -10.34 -2.60 -9.73
N TYR A 114 -9.38 -2.32 -8.87
CA TYR A 114 -9.16 -2.98 -7.60
C TYR A 114 -9.43 -2.01 -6.45
N THR A 115 -9.91 -2.55 -5.34
CA THR A 115 -10.21 -1.79 -4.13
C THR A 115 -9.62 -2.52 -2.93
N THR A 116 -8.93 -1.77 -2.07
CA THR A 116 -8.32 -2.26 -0.84
C THR A 116 -8.81 -1.43 0.32
N GLU A 117 -9.24 -2.09 1.39
CA GLU A 117 -9.61 -1.45 2.64
C GLU A 117 -8.44 -1.52 3.63
N MET A 118 -8.22 -0.43 4.35
CA MET A 118 -7.19 -0.32 5.37
C MET A 118 -7.77 0.30 6.63
N TYR A 119 -7.38 -0.24 7.78
CA TYR A 119 -7.81 0.26 9.07
C TYR A 119 -6.61 0.59 9.94
N GLY A 120 -6.68 1.71 10.66
CA GLY A 120 -5.57 2.15 11.49
C GLY A 120 -6.02 2.92 12.72
N SER A 121 -5.26 2.77 13.79
CA SER A 121 -5.37 3.58 14.99
C SER A 121 -4.17 4.52 15.09
N PHE A 122 -4.43 5.78 15.39
CA PHE A 122 -3.42 6.82 15.39
C PHE A 122 -3.49 7.67 16.65
N MET A 123 -2.35 8.27 17.00
CA MET A 123 -2.26 9.39 17.93
C MET A 123 -2.04 10.68 17.13
N VAL A 124 -2.86 11.70 17.37
CA VAL A 124 -2.77 13.01 16.73
C VAL A 124 -2.34 14.05 17.75
N LEU A 125 -1.31 14.83 17.42
CA LEU A 125 -0.74 15.88 18.25
C LEU A 125 -0.56 17.15 17.40
N GLY A 126 -1.58 18.02 17.42
CA GLY A 126 -1.65 19.12 16.46
C GLY A 126 -1.84 18.56 15.06
N GLY A 127 -0.91 18.80 14.15
CA GLY A 127 -0.93 18.21 12.80
C GLY A 127 -0.07 16.94 12.66
N ILE A 128 0.68 16.56 13.69
CA ILE A 128 1.54 15.38 13.66
C ILE A 128 0.69 14.15 13.97
N VAL A 129 0.86 13.09 13.19
CA VAL A 129 0.15 11.83 13.32
C VAL A 129 1.15 10.69 13.49
N LEU A 130 0.90 9.84 14.48
CA LEU A 130 1.66 8.64 14.76
C LEU A 130 0.74 7.43 14.64
N LEU A 131 1.09 6.48 13.79
CA LEU A 131 0.41 5.18 13.69
C LEU A 131 0.71 4.35 14.94
N LEU A 132 -0.33 3.86 15.61
CA LEU A 132 -0.23 2.98 16.78
C LEU A 132 -0.42 1.52 16.37
N ASN A 133 -1.34 1.24 15.45
CA ASN A 133 -1.65 -0.10 14.95
C ASN A 133 -2.38 -0.02 13.61
N GLU A 134 -2.09 -0.96 12.71
CA GLU A 134 -2.72 -1.15 11.39
C GLU A 134 -3.27 -2.58 11.31
N TRP A 135 -4.45 -2.76 10.67
CA TRP A 135 -5.08 -4.07 10.47
C TRP A 135 -6.04 -4.11 9.29
#